data_AF-A0A151DUZ0-F1
#
_entry.id   AF-A0A151DUZ0-F1
#
_cell.length_a   1.000
_cell.length_b   1.000
_cell.length_c   1.000
_cell.angle_alpha   90.00
_cell.angle_beta   90.00
_cell.angle_gamma   90.00
#
_symmetry.space_group_name_H-M   'P 1'
#
loop_
_entity.id
_entity.type
_entity.pdbx_description
1 polymer ?
#
loop_
_entity_poly.entity_id
_entity_poly.type
_entity_poly.pdbx_seq_one_letter_code
_entity_poly.pdbx_strand_id
1 'polypeptide(L)'
;MVSADNVKISGFSVLNGGNMILVAGIDVRSNYTLIEDNYISTNRSSGICVWSSSNSIKNNIIESNLLCGIYLLYSDSNTIEGNIISNNSIGIGAMNSNENTINDNEILSNIYGLLFNGSNNNIISSNIISGGFLNGILFYHSNSNTIEGNEIKSSNCGIELQSSRRNTIQQNNFLRNNRNAYFENCRNKWKNNYWNRPRLLPKKIRGAFSIPMPFPFQDIVFRLVNFDLRPALKPFIIGEQDSYDT
;
A
#
# COMPACT_ATOMS: atom_id res chain seq x y z
N MET A 1 -14.64 12.36 15.42
CA MET A 1 -15.49 11.96 14.28
C MET A 1 -15.78 13.19 13.45
N VAL A 2 -15.68 13.07 12.13
CA VAL A 2 -15.89 14.12 11.14
C VAL A 2 -17.08 13.70 10.29
N SER A 3 -18.21 14.37 10.46
CA SER A 3 -19.49 13.95 9.87
C SER A 3 -20.11 14.99 8.93
N ALA A 4 -19.48 16.16 8.77
CA ALA A 4 -19.92 17.19 7.84
C ALA A 4 -18.97 17.23 6.64
N ASP A 5 -19.52 17.31 5.42
CA ASP A 5 -18.72 17.42 4.21
C ASP A 5 -17.93 18.74 4.17
N ASN A 6 -16.85 18.77 3.38
CA ASN A 6 -15.99 19.95 3.20
C ASN A 6 -15.31 20.44 4.49
N VAL A 7 -14.97 19.52 5.38
CA VAL A 7 -14.23 19.84 6.61
C VAL A 7 -12.73 19.82 6.34
N LYS A 8 -12.02 20.84 6.85
CA LYS A 8 -10.55 20.86 6.93
C LYS A 8 -10.10 20.59 8.36
N ILE A 9 -9.11 19.72 8.50
CA ILE A 9 -8.52 19.27 9.76
C ILE A 9 -7.01 19.45 9.65
N SER A 10 -6.44 20.42 10.36
CA SER A 10 -5.03 20.74 10.19
C SER A 10 -4.33 21.33 11.40
N GLY A 11 -3.04 21.03 11.55
CA GLY A 11 -2.13 21.73 12.45
C GLY A 11 -2.23 21.32 13.92
N PHE A 12 -2.66 20.10 14.21
CA PHE A 12 -2.74 19.62 15.60
C PHE A 12 -2.30 18.17 15.79
N SER A 13 -2.19 17.78 17.06
CA SER A 13 -1.83 16.41 17.45
C SER A 13 -3.04 15.61 17.94
N VAL A 14 -3.16 14.36 17.50
CA VAL A 14 -4.15 13.39 17.98
C VAL A 14 -3.43 12.25 18.66
N LEU A 15 -3.47 12.26 19.98
CA LEU A 15 -2.69 11.35 20.83
C LEU A 15 -3.60 10.52 21.72
N ASN A 16 -3.24 9.26 21.94
CA ASN A 16 -3.91 8.36 22.90
C ASN A 16 -5.43 8.23 22.67
N GLY A 17 -5.89 8.40 21.43
CA GLY A 17 -7.28 8.22 21.04
C GLY A 17 -7.70 6.75 21.06
N GLY A 18 -8.99 6.53 21.31
CA GLY A 18 -9.60 5.21 21.41
C GLY A 18 -9.50 4.59 22.80
N ASN A 19 -10.50 4.81 23.65
CA ASN A 19 -10.65 4.04 24.90
C ASN A 19 -11.10 2.58 24.64
N MET A 20 -11.53 2.28 23.40
CA MET A 20 -11.92 0.95 22.92
C MET A 20 -11.25 0.69 21.57
N ILE A 21 -11.04 -0.60 21.21
CA ILE A 21 -10.36 -1.07 19.99
C ILE A 21 -10.95 -0.48 18.68
N LEU A 22 -12.18 0.05 18.70
CA LEU A 22 -12.94 0.45 17.51
C LEU A 22 -12.97 1.95 17.20
N VAL A 23 -12.35 2.81 18.01
CA VAL A 23 -12.37 4.26 17.77
C VAL A 23 -10.99 4.73 17.32
N ALA A 24 -10.89 5.12 16.05
CA ALA A 24 -9.68 5.70 15.48
C ALA A 24 -9.35 7.06 16.11
N GLY A 25 -8.10 7.52 15.95
CA GLY A 25 -7.72 8.88 16.31
C GLY A 25 -8.60 9.91 15.58
N ILE A 26 -8.72 9.75 14.26
CA ILE A 26 -9.65 10.50 13.41
C ILE A 26 -10.55 9.52 12.66
N ASP A 27 -11.87 9.65 12.85
CA ASP A 27 -12.90 8.88 12.13
C ASP A 27 -13.61 9.81 11.13
N VAL A 28 -13.45 9.54 9.84
CA VAL A 28 -13.92 10.36 8.71
C VAL A 28 -15.12 9.70 8.04
N ARG A 29 -16.30 10.32 8.18
CA ARG A 29 -17.59 9.84 7.65
C ARG A 29 -18.25 10.85 6.71
N SER A 30 -17.47 11.75 6.16
CA SER A 30 -17.92 12.86 5.33
C SER A 30 -17.01 12.98 4.12
N ASN A 31 -17.59 13.36 2.98
CA ASN A 31 -16.87 13.49 1.73
C ASN A 31 -16.15 14.84 1.66
N TYR A 32 -15.15 14.94 0.79
CA TYR A 32 -14.41 16.19 0.55
C TYR A 32 -13.72 16.74 1.81
N THR A 33 -13.38 15.85 2.74
CA THR A 33 -12.60 16.20 3.93
C THR A 33 -11.13 16.32 3.56
N LEU A 34 -10.48 17.40 3.99
CA LEU A 34 -9.04 17.59 3.93
C LEU A 34 -8.42 17.39 5.33
N ILE A 35 -7.51 16.43 5.44
CA ILE A 35 -6.73 16.17 6.65
C ILE A 35 -5.27 16.41 6.32
N GLU A 36 -4.69 17.49 6.83
CA GLU A 36 -3.32 17.86 6.50
C GLU A 36 -2.49 18.36 7.68
N ASP A 37 -1.18 18.15 7.62
CA ASP A 37 -0.22 18.69 8.59
C ASP A 37 -0.56 18.35 10.06
N ASN A 38 -1.06 17.14 10.32
CA ASN A 38 -1.34 16.65 11.67
C ASN A 38 -0.31 15.62 12.13
N TYR A 39 -0.15 15.52 13.46
CA TYR A 39 0.65 14.48 14.11
C TYR A 39 -0.26 13.50 14.86
N ILE A 40 -0.37 12.27 14.38
CA ILE A 40 -1.36 11.29 14.85
C ILE A 40 -0.63 10.07 15.38
N SER A 41 -0.62 9.91 16.70
CA SER A 41 0.22 8.91 17.34
C SER A 41 -0.41 8.23 18.56
N THR A 42 0.10 7.03 18.87
CA THR A 42 -0.24 6.23 20.05
C THR A 42 -1.74 5.96 20.25
N ASN A 43 -2.53 5.94 19.17
CA ASN A 43 -3.95 5.59 19.26
C ASN A 43 -4.12 4.06 19.43
N ARG A 44 -5.09 3.63 20.23
CA ARG A 44 -5.36 2.20 20.51
C ARG A 44 -6.10 1.47 19.38
N SER A 45 -6.27 2.13 18.25
CA SER A 45 -6.89 1.59 17.02
C SER A 45 -6.06 2.09 15.82
N SER A 46 -6.69 2.41 14.70
CA SER A 46 -6.03 3.10 13.59
C SER A 46 -5.82 4.60 13.89
N GLY A 47 -4.82 5.22 13.27
CA GLY A 47 -4.62 6.67 13.33
C GLY A 47 -5.77 7.42 12.67
N ILE A 48 -6.01 7.14 11.39
CA ILE A 48 -7.13 7.66 10.61
C ILE A 48 -7.96 6.48 10.06
N CYS A 49 -9.27 6.48 10.30
CA CYS A 49 -10.21 5.61 9.61
C CYS A 49 -11.12 6.45 8.70
N VAL A 50 -11.27 6.00 7.46
CA VAL A 50 -12.10 6.66 6.44
C VAL A 50 -13.22 5.71 6.05
N TRP A 51 -14.45 6.22 6.07
CA TRP A 51 -15.70 5.54 5.69
C TRP A 51 -16.47 6.31 4.61
N SER A 52 -15.77 7.14 3.86
CA SER A 52 -16.32 8.13 2.94
C SER A 52 -15.37 8.33 1.76
N SER A 53 -15.86 9.00 0.73
CA SER A 53 -15.19 9.09 -0.56
C SER A 53 -14.69 10.50 -0.84
N SER A 54 -13.80 10.65 -1.82
CA SER A 54 -13.32 11.96 -2.28
C SER A 54 -12.63 12.81 -1.20
N ASN A 55 -11.97 12.17 -0.23
CA ASN A 55 -11.19 12.85 0.80
C ASN A 55 -9.72 12.98 0.40
N SER A 56 -9.04 13.92 1.05
CA SER A 56 -7.62 14.15 0.86
C SER A 56 -6.90 14.09 2.21
N ILE A 57 -5.91 13.20 2.32
CA ILE A 57 -5.07 13.01 3.51
C ILE A 57 -3.63 13.31 3.10
N LYS A 58 -3.11 14.46 3.54
CA LYS A 58 -1.87 15.02 3.02
C LYS A 58 -0.86 15.39 4.11
N ASN A 59 0.42 15.14 3.90
CA ASN A 59 1.49 15.70 4.76
C ASN A 59 1.33 15.44 6.27
N ASN A 60 0.66 14.36 6.66
CA ASN A 60 0.53 13.99 8.07
C ASN A 60 1.68 13.09 8.50
N ILE A 61 2.04 13.17 9.77
CA ILE A 61 2.93 12.21 10.43
C ILE A 61 2.05 11.28 11.27
N ILE A 62 1.99 10.01 10.89
CA ILE A 62 1.08 9.01 11.48
C ILE A 62 1.88 7.83 11.98
N GLU A 63 2.03 7.68 13.29
CA GLU A 63 2.92 6.67 13.84
C GLU A 63 2.47 5.98 15.11
N SER A 64 3.00 4.78 15.35
CA SER A 64 2.81 4.05 16.61
C SER A 64 1.33 3.83 16.98
N ASN A 65 0.44 3.71 15.98
CA ASN A 65 -0.96 3.33 16.19
C ASN A 65 -1.09 1.81 16.16
N LEU A 66 -1.98 1.27 16.98
CA LEU A 66 -2.06 -0.17 17.21
C LEU A 66 -2.40 -0.96 15.93
N LEU A 67 -3.28 -0.42 15.08
CA LEU A 67 -3.76 -1.08 13.87
C LEU A 67 -3.15 -0.45 12.61
N CYS A 68 -3.95 0.30 11.83
CA CYS A 68 -3.45 0.94 10.62
C CYS A 68 -2.98 2.38 10.93
N GLY A 69 -2.00 2.89 10.19
CA GLY A 69 -1.78 4.33 10.14
C GLY A 69 -3.02 5.01 9.53
N ILE A 70 -3.35 4.62 8.29
CA ILE A 70 -4.59 5.02 7.60
C ILE A 70 -5.36 3.76 7.18
N TYR A 71 -6.67 3.71 7.46
CA TYR A 71 -7.55 2.63 7.02
C TYR A 71 -8.71 3.17 6.18
N LEU A 72 -8.74 2.78 4.90
CA LEU A 72 -9.88 2.99 4.00
C LEU A 72 -10.86 1.81 4.13
N LEU A 73 -12.11 2.11 4.51
CA LEU A 73 -13.17 1.13 4.70
C LEU A 73 -14.35 1.53 3.82
N TYR A 74 -14.59 0.78 2.75
CA TYR A 74 -15.65 1.09 1.77
C TYR A 74 -15.56 2.54 1.25
N SER A 75 -14.34 2.99 0.97
CA SER A 75 -14.01 4.40 0.74
C SER A 75 -13.34 4.56 -0.61
N ASP A 76 -14.04 5.20 -1.54
CA ASP A 76 -13.60 5.31 -2.93
C ASP A 76 -13.01 6.69 -3.24
N SER A 77 -12.15 6.77 -4.26
CA SER A 77 -11.70 8.04 -4.84
C SER A 77 -11.00 8.99 -3.85
N ASN A 78 -10.33 8.47 -2.82
CA ASN A 78 -9.55 9.27 -1.88
C ASN A 78 -8.11 9.45 -2.38
N THR A 79 -7.47 10.54 -1.96
CA THR A 79 -6.06 10.82 -2.22
C THR A 79 -5.28 10.80 -0.92
N ILE A 80 -4.25 9.95 -0.84
CA ILE A 80 -3.31 9.85 0.29
C ILE A 80 -1.93 10.23 -0.23
N GLU A 81 -1.44 11.41 0.15
CA GLU A 81 -0.28 12.02 -0.48
C GLU A 81 0.72 12.60 0.53
N GLY A 82 2.02 12.41 0.33
CA GLY A 82 3.04 13.12 1.13
C GLY A 82 3.08 12.78 2.62
N ASN A 83 2.43 11.68 3.06
CA ASN A 83 2.38 11.33 4.49
C ASN A 83 3.61 10.51 4.90
N ILE A 84 4.05 10.71 6.13
CA ILE A 84 5.04 9.84 6.80
C ILE A 84 4.27 8.91 7.73
N ILE A 85 4.27 7.61 7.43
CA ILE A 85 3.46 6.60 8.13
C ILE A 85 4.37 5.52 8.70
N SER A 86 4.53 5.46 10.02
CA SER A 86 5.55 4.59 10.62
C SER A 86 5.13 3.79 11.87
N ASN A 87 5.76 2.64 12.09
CA ASN A 87 5.60 1.86 13.34
C ASN A 87 4.15 1.46 13.68
N ASN A 88 3.30 1.24 12.69
CA ASN A 88 1.95 0.69 12.85
C ASN A 88 1.92 -0.80 12.48
N SER A 89 0.84 -1.52 12.79
CA SER A 89 0.67 -2.89 12.29
C SER A 89 0.52 -2.91 10.76
N ILE A 90 -0.24 -1.97 10.21
CA ILE A 90 -0.37 -1.76 8.76
C ILE A 90 -0.11 -0.27 8.48
N GLY A 91 0.71 0.08 7.50
CA GLY A 91 0.89 1.47 7.11
C GLY A 91 -0.41 2.06 6.57
N ILE A 92 -0.82 1.59 5.38
CA ILE A 92 -2.12 1.91 4.79
C ILE A 92 -2.88 0.62 4.48
N GLY A 93 -4.06 0.49 5.07
CA GLY A 93 -5.02 -0.58 4.81
C GLY A 93 -6.17 -0.10 3.92
N ALA A 94 -6.64 -0.96 3.01
CA ALA A 94 -7.82 -0.70 2.19
C ALA A 94 -8.71 -1.94 2.12
N MET A 95 -10.00 -1.77 2.46
CA MET A 95 -11.01 -2.81 2.37
C MET A 95 -12.18 -2.34 1.51
N ASN A 96 -12.45 -3.05 0.41
CA ASN A 96 -13.49 -2.71 -0.56
C ASN A 96 -13.45 -1.24 -0.97
N SER A 97 -12.26 -0.70 -1.19
CA SER A 97 -11.99 0.73 -1.41
C SER A 97 -11.31 0.90 -2.76
N ASN A 98 -11.98 1.55 -3.70
CA ASN A 98 -11.60 1.57 -5.11
C ASN A 98 -11.19 2.98 -5.57
N GLU A 99 -10.44 3.04 -6.67
CA GLU A 99 -10.13 4.31 -7.35
C GLU A 99 -9.38 5.32 -6.46
N ASN A 100 -8.70 4.85 -5.41
CA ASN A 100 -7.89 5.70 -4.55
C ASN A 100 -6.50 5.93 -5.16
N THR A 101 -5.94 7.10 -4.90
CA THR A 101 -4.58 7.47 -5.26
C THR A 101 -3.73 7.52 -3.99
N ILE A 102 -2.63 6.77 -3.98
CA ILE A 102 -1.66 6.72 -2.89
C ILE A 102 -0.31 7.08 -3.49
N ASN A 103 0.14 8.31 -3.27
CA ASN A 103 1.35 8.81 -3.89
C ASN A 103 2.29 9.54 -2.94
N ASP A 104 3.59 9.46 -3.22
CA ASP A 104 4.61 10.27 -2.54
C ASP A 104 4.63 10.10 -1.01
N ASN A 105 4.20 8.93 -0.49
CA ASN A 105 4.23 8.64 0.94
C ASN A 105 5.50 7.89 1.36
N GLU A 106 5.95 8.16 2.58
CA GLU A 106 7.00 7.39 3.26
C GLU A 106 6.37 6.42 4.27
N ILE A 107 6.36 5.13 3.94
CA ILE A 107 5.71 4.07 4.72
C ILE A 107 6.79 3.17 5.34
N LEU A 108 7.11 3.41 6.61
CA LEU A 108 8.34 2.95 7.23
C LEU A 108 8.08 2.06 8.46
N SER A 109 8.77 0.92 8.58
CA SER A 109 8.77 0.11 9.81
C SER A 109 7.38 -0.38 10.28
N ASN A 110 6.43 -0.54 9.36
CA ASN A 110 5.11 -1.13 9.65
C ASN A 110 5.15 -2.65 9.42
N ILE A 111 4.40 -3.49 10.15
CA ILE A 111 4.44 -4.96 9.94
C ILE A 111 4.09 -5.30 8.48
N TYR A 112 3.05 -4.67 7.96
CA TYR A 112 2.73 -4.59 6.54
C TYR A 112 2.81 -3.13 6.08
N GLY A 113 3.43 -2.86 4.93
CA GLY A 113 3.45 -1.50 4.35
C GLY A 113 2.05 -1.11 3.84
N LEU A 114 1.60 -1.80 2.79
CA LEU A 114 0.28 -1.65 2.19
C LEU A 114 -0.47 -2.99 2.22
N LEU A 115 -1.74 -2.97 2.63
CA LEU A 115 -2.61 -4.16 2.60
C LEU A 115 -3.98 -3.83 1.99
N PHE A 116 -4.29 -4.45 0.86
CA PHE A 116 -5.52 -4.23 0.12
C PHE A 116 -6.35 -5.50 0.05
N ASN A 117 -7.64 -5.40 0.37
CA ASN A 117 -8.59 -6.49 0.28
C ASN A 117 -9.83 -6.03 -0.49
N GLY A 118 -10.16 -6.72 -1.59
CA GLY A 118 -11.32 -6.38 -2.43
C GLY A 118 -11.27 -4.97 -3.04
N SER A 119 -10.08 -4.39 -3.20
CA SER A 119 -9.88 -2.97 -3.51
C SER A 119 -9.28 -2.81 -4.91
N ASN A 120 -10.02 -2.20 -5.83
CA ASN A 120 -9.73 -2.24 -7.27
C ASN A 120 -9.43 -0.86 -7.85
N ASN A 121 -8.77 -0.83 -9.00
CA ASN A 121 -8.52 0.39 -9.78
C ASN A 121 -7.77 1.50 -9.00
N ASN A 122 -7.01 1.16 -7.97
CA ASN A 122 -6.19 2.12 -7.22
C ASN A 122 -4.86 2.38 -7.92
N ILE A 123 -4.30 3.57 -7.69
CA ILE A 123 -2.99 3.99 -8.17
C ILE A 123 -2.07 4.13 -6.97
N ILE A 124 -0.95 3.40 -6.99
CA ILE A 124 0.10 3.44 -5.96
C ILE A 124 1.37 3.89 -6.66
N SER A 125 1.79 5.12 -6.44
CA SER A 125 2.91 5.71 -7.17
C SER A 125 3.90 6.49 -6.32
N SER A 126 5.18 6.48 -6.68
CA SER A 126 6.20 7.33 -6.03
C SER A 126 6.34 7.15 -4.51
N ASN A 127 5.87 6.04 -3.93
CA ASN A 127 5.97 5.81 -2.50
C ASN A 127 7.32 5.15 -2.14
N ILE A 128 7.81 5.45 -0.94
CA ILE A 128 8.94 4.75 -0.31
C ILE A 128 8.36 3.82 0.75
N ILE A 129 8.42 2.51 0.50
CA ILE A 129 7.87 1.46 1.37
C ILE A 129 9.03 0.64 1.91
N SER A 130 9.34 0.78 3.20
CA SER A 130 10.57 0.24 3.77
C SER A 130 10.38 -0.39 5.15
N GLY A 131 11.10 -1.48 5.40
CA GLY A 131 11.35 -1.96 6.77
C GLY A 131 10.18 -2.74 7.39
N GLY A 132 9.31 -3.32 6.58
CA GLY A 132 8.22 -4.15 7.09
C GLY A 132 8.62 -5.58 7.40
N PHE A 133 8.23 -6.07 8.59
CA PHE A 133 8.53 -7.43 9.06
C PHE A 133 8.00 -8.50 8.09
N LEU A 134 6.85 -8.26 7.46
CA LEU A 134 6.21 -9.17 6.52
C LEU A 134 6.26 -8.63 5.09
N ASN A 135 5.18 -8.04 4.59
CA ASN A 135 5.09 -7.64 3.19
C ASN A 135 5.19 -6.12 3.03
N GLY A 136 5.89 -5.68 1.99
CA GLY A 136 5.86 -4.28 1.55
C GLY A 136 4.47 -3.93 1.02
N ILE A 137 3.99 -4.70 0.03
CA ILE A 137 2.64 -4.57 -0.53
C ILE A 137 1.99 -5.96 -0.58
N LEU A 138 0.75 -6.05 -0.10
CA LEU A 138 -0.04 -7.28 -0.12
C LEU A 138 -1.46 -7.02 -0.62
N PHE A 139 -1.83 -7.69 -1.71
CA PHE A 139 -3.15 -7.59 -2.32
C PHE A 139 -3.91 -8.91 -2.24
N TYR A 140 -5.13 -8.85 -1.75
CA TYR A 140 -6.13 -9.92 -1.74
C TYR A 140 -7.33 -9.50 -2.57
N HIS A 141 -7.70 -10.31 -3.56
CA HIS A 141 -8.89 -10.07 -4.40
C HIS A 141 -8.97 -8.63 -4.98
N SER A 142 -7.82 -8.01 -5.24
CA SER A 142 -7.67 -6.59 -5.58
C SER A 142 -7.16 -6.48 -7.01
N ASN A 143 -8.02 -6.03 -7.91
CA ASN A 143 -7.81 -6.13 -9.36
C ASN A 143 -7.57 -4.78 -10.01
N SER A 144 -6.91 -4.81 -11.18
CA SER A 144 -6.78 -3.66 -12.06
C SER A 144 -6.10 -2.42 -11.43
N ASN A 145 -5.28 -2.60 -10.40
CA ASN A 145 -4.51 -1.51 -9.80
C ASN A 145 -3.19 -1.28 -10.56
N THR A 146 -2.66 -0.08 -10.41
CA THR A 146 -1.37 0.34 -10.97
C THR A 146 -0.38 0.60 -9.84
N ILE A 147 0.78 -0.07 -9.89
CA ILE A 147 1.88 0.09 -8.94
C ILE A 147 3.09 0.55 -9.74
N GLU A 148 3.41 1.84 -9.63
CA GLU A 148 4.36 2.50 -10.51
C GLU A 148 5.37 3.38 -9.77
N GLY A 149 6.66 3.30 -10.11
CA GLY A 149 7.62 4.26 -9.58
C GLY A 149 7.80 4.20 -8.06
N ASN A 150 7.52 3.07 -7.40
CA ASN A 150 7.70 2.95 -5.95
C ASN A 150 9.07 2.36 -5.61
N GLU A 151 9.63 2.76 -4.47
CA GLU A 151 10.75 2.07 -3.85
C GLU A 151 10.25 1.12 -2.75
N ILE A 152 10.38 -0.19 -3.00
CA ILE A 152 9.91 -1.24 -2.08
C ILE A 152 11.14 -2.01 -1.57
N LYS A 153 11.49 -1.80 -0.30
CA LYS A 153 12.75 -2.29 0.25
C LYS A 153 12.68 -2.93 1.63
N SER A 154 13.62 -3.82 1.88
CA SER A 154 13.86 -4.42 3.20
C SER A 154 12.62 -5.10 3.81
N SER A 155 11.79 -5.72 2.98
CA SER A 155 10.63 -6.54 3.40
C SER A 155 10.90 -8.03 3.21
N ASN A 156 10.19 -8.88 3.96
CA ASN A 156 10.24 -10.32 3.72
C ASN A 156 9.69 -10.68 2.32
N CYS A 157 8.57 -10.08 1.93
CA CYS A 157 8.11 -10.08 0.54
C CYS A 157 7.89 -8.65 0.07
N GLY A 158 8.52 -8.23 -1.04
CA GLY A 158 8.35 -6.87 -1.57
C GLY A 158 6.90 -6.64 -1.99
N ILE A 159 6.40 -7.45 -2.92
CA ILE A 159 4.99 -7.45 -3.32
C ILE A 159 4.42 -8.87 -3.41
N GLU A 160 3.22 -9.05 -2.88
CA GLU A 160 2.47 -10.29 -2.97
C GLU A 160 1.05 -10.05 -3.47
N LEU A 161 0.64 -10.85 -4.46
CA LEU A 161 -0.64 -10.72 -5.13
C LEU A 161 -1.40 -12.06 -5.02
N GLN A 162 -2.48 -12.09 -4.26
CA GLN A 162 -3.31 -13.28 -4.06
C GLN A 162 -4.70 -13.05 -4.68
N SER A 163 -5.06 -13.90 -5.64
CA SER A 163 -6.33 -13.79 -6.40
C SER A 163 -6.60 -12.38 -6.97
N SER A 164 -5.51 -11.65 -7.25
CA SER A 164 -5.50 -10.22 -7.58
C SER A 164 -4.99 -10.06 -9.01
N ARG A 165 -5.91 -9.88 -9.97
CA ARG A 165 -5.64 -9.98 -11.41
C ARG A 165 -5.59 -8.63 -12.10
N ARG A 166 -4.97 -8.61 -13.28
CA ARG A 166 -4.91 -7.43 -14.18
C ARG A 166 -4.23 -6.20 -13.56
N ASN A 167 -3.45 -6.38 -12.50
CA ASN A 167 -2.60 -5.33 -11.96
C ASN A 167 -1.40 -5.08 -12.87
N THR A 168 -0.94 -3.83 -12.92
CA THR A 168 0.26 -3.41 -13.64
C THR A 168 1.32 -2.98 -12.64
N ILE A 169 2.47 -3.66 -12.66
CA ILE A 169 3.61 -3.38 -11.77
C ILE A 169 4.78 -2.95 -12.66
N GLN A 170 5.07 -1.65 -12.67
CA GLN A 170 6.08 -1.10 -13.56
C GLN A 170 6.99 -0.06 -12.93
N GLN A 171 8.23 0.03 -13.39
CA GLN A 171 9.15 1.10 -12.98
C GLN A 171 9.38 1.19 -11.46
N ASN A 172 9.20 0.09 -10.72
CA ASN A 172 9.45 0.06 -9.28
C ASN A 172 10.88 -0.41 -8.98
N ASN A 173 11.42 0.06 -7.86
CA ASN A 173 12.67 -0.43 -7.28
C ASN A 173 12.39 -1.49 -6.21
N PHE A 174 12.67 -2.76 -6.50
CA PHE A 174 12.66 -3.82 -5.49
C PHE A 174 14.08 -4.05 -4.95
N LEU A 175 14.34 -3.56 -3.74
CA LEU A 175 15.68 -3.54 -3.15
C LEU A 175 15.74 -4.34 -1.85
N ARG A 176 16.73 -5.23 -1.70
CA ARG A 176 17.02 -5.92 -0.42
C ARG A 176 15.81 -6.61 0.24
N ASN A 177 14.82 -7.05 -0.53
CA ASN A 177 13.73 -7.89 -0.02
C ASN A 177 14.18 -9.37 0.00
N ASN A 178 13.72 -10.17 0.97
CA ASN A 178 14.01 -11.61 0.98
C ASN A 178 13.40 -12.29 -0.26
N ARG A 179 12.19 -11.86 -0.63
CA ARG A 179 11.53 -12.20 -1.89
C ARG A 179 10.99 -10.94 -2.54
N ASN A 180 11.48 -10.56 -3.71
CA ASN A 180 10.99 -9.32 -4.34
C ASN A 180 9.50 -9.36 -4.74
N ALA A 181 9.02 -10.49 -5.26
CA ALA A 181 7.65 -10.63 -5.72
C ALA A 181 7.15 -12.07 -5.64
N TYR A 182 5.86 -12.24 -5.33
CA TYR A 182 5.12 -13.50 -5.37
C TYR A 182 3.70 -13.28 -5.88
N PHE A 183 3.10 -14.30 -6.52
CA PHE A 183 1.70 -14.26 -6.92
C PHE A 183 1.02 -15.61 -6.76
N GLU A 184 -0.26 -15.62 -6.44
CA GLU A 184 -1.06 -16.81 -6.29
C GLU A 184 -2.44 -16.65 -6.94
N ASN A 185 -2.88 -17.65 -7.69
CA ASN A 185 -4.21 -17.69 -8.34
C ASN A 185 -4.53 -16.48 -9.24
N CYS A 186 -3.50 -15.80 -9.75
CA CYS A 186 -3.64 -14.58 -10.52
C CYS A 186 -2.58 -14.39 -11.61
N ARG A 187 -2.85 -13.44 -12.52
CA ARG A 187 -1.96 -13.04 -13.61
C ARG A 187 -1.93 -11.52 -13.72
N ASN A 188 -0.72 -10.97 -13.72
CA ASN A 188 -0.44 -9.53 -13.68
C ASN A 188 0.65 -9.17 -14.68
N LYS A 189 0.77 -7.88 -15.01
CA LYS A 189 1.77 -7.35 -15.94
C LYS A 189 2.95 -6.79 -15.15
N TRP A 190 4.17 -7.15 -15.57
CA TRP A 190 5.41 -6.69 -14.96
C TRP A 190 6.30 -6.09 -16.03
N LYS A 191 6.72 -4.84 -15.85
CA LYS A 191 7.48 -4.12 -16.89
C LYS A 191 8.50 -3.18 -16.28
N ASN A 192 9.76 -3.30 -16.68
CA ASN A 192 10.78 -2.30 -16.39
C ASN A 192 10.97 -2.02 -14.88
N ASN A 193 10.82 -3.05 -14.04
CA ASN A 193 11.16 -2.92 -12.62
C ASN A 193 12.65 -3.19 -12.42
N TYR A 194 13.25 -2.52 -11.43
CA TYR A 194 14.60 -2.80 -10.98
C TYR A 194 14.57 -3.87 -9.88
N TRP A 195 15.39 -4.91 -10.00
CA TRP A 195 15.31 -6.12 -9.15
C TRP A 195 16.60 -6.36 -8.37
N ASN A 196 16.93 -5.45 -7.45
CA ASN A 196 18.10 -5.42 -6.56
C ASN A 196 19.48 -5.29 -7.26
N ARG A 197 19.58 -5.70 -8.53
CA ARG A 197 20.77 -5.64 -9.36
C ARG A 197 20.37 -5.48 -10.84
N PRO A 198 21.24 -4.94 -11.70
CA PRO A 198 21.05 -4.94 -13.15
C PRO A 198 20.80 -6.35 -13.70
N ARG A 199 19.92 -6.47 -14.69
CA ARG A 199 19.59 -7.73 -15.36
C ARG A 199 19.46 -7.53 -16.87
N LEU A 200 20.23 -8.29 -17.64
CA LEU A 200 20.14 -8.31 -19.11
C LEU A 200 19.09 -9.30 -19.64
N LEU A 201 18.69 -10.28 -18.82
CA LEU A 201 17.70 -11.30 -19.16
C LEU A 201 16.38 -11.05 -18.44
N PRO A 202 15.24 -11.54 -18.98
CA PRO A 202 13.95 -11.47 -18.30
C PRO A 202 14.01 -11.94 -16.86
N LYS A 203 13.41 -11.17 -15.95
CA LYS A 203 13.31 -11.55 -14.54
C LYS A 203 12.17 -12.53 -14.36
N LYS A 204 12.51 -13.76 -13.98
CA LYS A 204 11.54 -14.75 -13.49
C LYS A 204 10.84 -14.28 -12.23
N ILE A 205 9.52 -14.33 -12.21
CA ILE A 205 8.66 -14.07 -11.05
C ILE A 205 7.94 -15.38 -10.72
N ARG A 206 8.10 -15.85 -9.48
CA ARG A 206 7.52 -17.13 -9.05
C ARG A 206 6.12 -16.91 -8.53
N GLY A 207 5.24 -17.86 -8.78
CA GLY A 207 3.91 -17.88 -8.20
C GLY A 207 3.36 -19.30 -8.13
N ALA A 208 2.08 -19.40 -7.79
CA ALA A 208 1.36 -20.65 -7.70
C ALA A 208 -0.09 -20.53 -8.20
N PHE A 209 -0.65 -21.67 -8.58
CA PHE A 209 -2.08 -21.88 -8.68
C PHE A 209 -2.45 -22.98 -7.70
N SER A 210 -3.34 -22.67 -6.78
CA SER A 210 -3.71 -23.52 -5.66
C SER A 210 -5.20 -23.82 -5.74
N ILE A 211 -5.55 -25.10 -5.75
CA ILE A 211 -6.93 -25.58 -5.70
C ILE A 211 -7.22 -25.95 -4.25
N PRO A 212 -8.14 -25.23 -3.57
CA PRO A 212 -8.50 -25.53 -2.20
C PRO A 212 -9.24 -26.86 -2.16
N MET A 213 -8.86 -27.73 -1.22
CA MET A 213 -9.48 -29.04 -1.03
C MET A 213 -10.28 -29.09 0.27
N PRO A 214 -11.42 -29.80 0.32
CA PRO A 214 -12.15 -29.98 1.56
C PRO A 214 -11.34 -30.82 2.55
N PHE A 215 -11.49 -30.54 3.84
CA PHE A 215 -10.89 -31.35 4.90
C PHE A 215 -11.27 -32.84 4.71
N PRO A 216 -10.32 -33.79 4.88
CA PRO A 216 -8.96 -33.65 5.42
C PRO A 216 -7.85 -33.49 4.36
N PHE A 217 -8.19 -33.19 3.11
CA PHE A 217 -7.21 -33.15 2.03
C PHE A 217 -6.40 -31.84 2.05
N GLN A 218 -5.13 -31.93 1.66
CA GLN A 218 -4.29 -30.76 1.42
C GLN A 218 -4.62 -30.13 0.06
N ASP A 219 -4.45 -28.82 -0.03
CA ASP A 219 -4.61 -28.08 -1.27
C ASP A 219 -3.64 -28.57 -2.36
N ILE A 220 -4.12 -28.62 -3.60
CA ILE A 220 -3.29 -29.00 -4.75
C ILE A 220 -2.59 -27.74 -5.26
N VAL A 221 -1.25 -27.72 -5.22
CA VAL A 221 -0.45 -26.54 -5.58
C VAL A 221 0.37 -26.79 -6.85
N PHE A 222 0.09 -26.01 -7.90
CA PHE A 222 0.86 -25.96 -9.14
C PHE A 222 1.79 -24.75 -9.15
N ARG A 223 3.10 -24.97 -9.35
CA ARG A 223 4.06 -23.86 -9.44
C ARG A 223 3.93 -23.14 -10.77
N LEU A 224 3.74 -21.83 -10.71
CA LEU A 224 3.63 -20.95 -11.87
C LEU A 224 4.81 -19.98 -11.97
N VAL A 225 4.94 -19.41 -13.17
CA VAL A 225 5.97 -18.43 -13.49
C VAL A 225 5.37 -17.32 -14.34
N ASN A 226 5.74 -16.09 -14.01
CA ASN A 226 5.53 -14.90 -14.84
C ASN A 226 6.90 -14.21 -15.04
N PHE A 227 6.97 -13.21 -15.91
CA PHE A 227 8.22 -12.53 -16.23
C PHE A 227 8.05 -11.02 -16.32
N ASP A 228 9.04 -10.30 -15.83
CA ASP A 228 9.35 -8.95 -16.30
C ASP A 228 10.36 -9.11 -17.45
N LEU A 229 9.90 -8.87 -18.68
CA LEU A 229 10.67 -9.15 -19.90
C LEU A 229 11.80 -8.16 -20.14
N ARG A 230 11.70 -6.95 -19.60
CA ARG A 230 12.70 -5.89 -19.78
C ARG A 230 12.99 -5.23 -18.44
N PRO A 231 13.68 -5.90 -17.50
CA PRO A 231 14.07 -5.31 -16.22
C PRO A 231 14.88 -4.03 -16.41
N ALA A 232 14.72 -3.07 -15.51
CA ALA A 232 15.55 -1.89 -15.47
C ALA A 232 17.01 -2.25 -15.09
N LEU A 233 17.98 -1.53 -15.67
CA LEU A 233 19.40 -1.75 -15.39
C LEU A 233 19.91 -0.90 -14.21
N LYS A 234 19.23 0.20 -13.90
CA LYS A 234 19.52 1.08 -12.78
C LYS A 234 18.24 1.27 -11.96
N PRO A 235 18.37 1.51 -10.64
CA PRO A 235 17.22 1.95 -9.86
C PRO A 235 16.73 3.31 -10.36
N PHE A 236 15.42 3.54 -10.25
CA PHE A 236 14.79 4.83 -10.51
C PHE A 236 15.03 5.78 -9.33
N ILE A 237 15.04 7.09 -9.57
CA ILE A 237 15.01 8.11 -8.50
C ILE A 237 13.55 8.30 -8.13
N ILE A 238 13.22 8.19 -6.85
CA ILE A 238 11.86 8.34 -6.32
C ILE A 238 11.83 9.59 -5.45
N GLY A 239 10.84 10.45 -5.64
CA GLY A 239 10.59 11.60 -4.75
C GLY A 239 11.32 12.90 -5.10
N GLU A 240 12.05 13.00 -6.22
CA GLU A 240 12.41 14.31 -6.77
C GLU A 240 11.27 14.79 -7.68
N GLN A 241 10.60 15.88 -7.27
CA GLN A 241 9.94 16.74 -8.25
C GLN A 241 11.02 17.15 -9.26
N ASP A 242 10.76 16.94 -10.54
CA ASP A 242 11.54 17.56 -11.60
C ASP A 242 11.50 19.07 -11.35
N SER A 243 12.55 19.60 -10.73
CA SER A 243 12.87 21.02 -10.71
C SER A 243 13.48 21.38 -12.06
N TYR A 244 12.71 21.12 -13.11
CA TYR A 244 12.95 21.61 -14.45
C TYR A 244 11.64 22.14 -14.99
N ASP A 245 11.25 23.31 -14.47
CA ASP A 245 10.50 24.29 -15.24
C ASP A 245 10.89 25.70 -14.75
N THR A 246 11.78 26.29 -15.55
CA THR A 246 12.05 27.72 -15.82
C THR A 246 12.11 28.73 -14.68
#